data_AF-A0A9P7ZHH3-F1
#
_entry.id   AF-A0A9P7ZHH3-F1
#
_cell.length_a   1.000
_cell.length_b   1.000
_cell.length_c   1.000
_cell.angle_alpha   90.00
_cell.angle_beta   90.00
_cell.angle_gamma   90.00
#
_symmetry.space_group_name_H-M   'P 1'
#
loop_
_entity.id
_entity.type
_entity.pdbx_description
1 polymer ?
#
loop_
_entity_poly.entity_id
_entity_poly.type
_entity_poly.pdbx_seq_one_letter_code
_entity_poly.pdbx_strand_id
1 'polypeptide(L)'
;MRFNSIDSTIPFSTLFETCSINPSAPIHILSISHSSNMFKNILSTAALLSAALAAPTSTTGGNHPTRTDTHLTGVTHTVVVGQGGLNFEPANVVAQVGDIIQWDFLPANHSVAQSNFADPCQPLADGSGFFPGFAFATQEGKNDHVFQLVVEDDSTIWYYCPQLKGEHCKKGMVGVINQDFDSNERTLAKHKVLAAGVEEIVVPPRTQGGEVLVNPDP
;
A
#
# COMPACT_ATOMS: atom_id res chain seq x y z
N MET A 1 -59.05 40.91 15.54
CA MET A 1 -57.77 41.17 14.85
C MET A 1 -57.35 39.83 14.23
N ARG A 2 -57.79 39.43 13.03
CA ARG A 2 -57.41 39.85 11.67
C ARG A 2 -55.89 39.80 11.37
N PHE A 3 -55.56 38.80 10.54
CA PHE A 3 -54.45 38.66 9.56
C PHE A 3 -53.02 38.49 10.12
N ASN A 4 -52.13 37.66 9.55
CA ASN A 4 -52.17 36.86 8.32
C ASN A 4 -51.14 35.71 8.35
N SER A 5 -51.49 34.63 7.66
CA SER A 5 -50.60 33.57 7.19
C SER A 5 -49.69 34.12 6.08
N ILE A 6 -48.42 33.72 6.05
CA ILE A 6 -47.59 33.80 4.84
C ILE A 6 -47.10 32.40 4.48
N ASP A 7 -47.83 31.86 3.50
CA ASP A 7 -47.43 30.83 2.57
C ASP A 7 -46.26 31.36 1.71
N SER A 8 -45.21 30.55 1.53
CA SER A 8 -44.12 30.87 0.60
C SER A 8 -43.76 29.63 -0.18
N THR A 9 -44.59 29.36 -1.18
CA THR A 9 -44.33 28.50 -2.33
C THR A 9 -43.18 29.09 -3.17
N ILE A 10 -42.06 28.37 -3.25
CA ILE A 10 -40.97 28.67 -4.20
C ILE A 10 -40.98 27.60 -5.31
N PRO A 11 -41.04 27.99 -6.59
CA PRO A 11 -41.07 27.05 -7.70
C PRO A 11 -39.68 26.48 -7.98
N PHE A 12 -39.61 25.16 -8.13
CA PHE A 12 -38.48 24.44 -8.73
C PHE A 12 -38.38 24.82 -10.21
N SER A 13 -37.42 25.67 -10.57
CA SER A 13 -36.99 25.88 -11.95
C SER A 13 -35.75 25.04 -12.20
N THR A 14 -35.90 24.07 -13.08
CA THR A 14 -34.86 23.24 -13.68
C THR A 14 -33.80 24.09 -14.39
N LEU A 15 -32.54 23.99 -13.96
CA LEU A 15 -31.37 24.38 -14.76
C LEU A 15 -30.60 23.10 -15.12
N PHE A 16 -30.93 22.55 -16.28
CA PHE A 16 -30.05 21.61 -16.98
C PHE A 16 -29.02 22.43 -17.72
N GLU A 17 -27.81 22.53 -17.19
CA GLU A 17 -26.68 23.11 -17.90
C GLU A 17 -26.06 22.02 -18.77
N THR A 18 -26.35 22.07 -20.07
CA THR A 18 -25.76 21.17 -21.06
C THR A 18 -24.35 21.65 -21.40
N CYS A 19 -23.33 20.92 -20.94
CA CYS A 19 -21.95 21.13 -21.37
C CYS A 19 -21.82 20.73 -22.85
N SER A 20 -21.84 21.72 -23.74
CA SER A 20 -21.61 21.52 -25.17
C SER A 20 -20.11 21.45 -25.46
N ILE A 21 -19.64 20.24 -25.74
CA ILE A 21 -18.28 19.95 -26.22
C ILE A 21 -18.16 20.36 -27.70
N ASN A 22 -17.27 21.32 -27.98
CA ASN A 22 -16.96 21.83 -29.32
C ASN A 22 -15.81 21.02 -29.95
N PRO A 23 -16.04 20.22 -31.02
CA PRO A 23 -15.02 19.36 -31.61
C PRO A 23 -14.36 20.07 -32.80
N SER A 24 -13.51 21.07 -32.56
CA SER A 24 -12.76 21.75 -33.63
C SER A 24 -11.51 22.45 -33.10
N ALA A 25 -10.50 21.68 -32.70
CA ALA A 25 -9.14 22.18 -32.51
C ALA A 25 -8.14 21.27 -33.25
N PRO A 26 -7.30 21.80 -34.16
CA PRO A 26 -6.35 21.00 -34.91
C PRO A 26 -5.16 20.59 -34.04
N ILE A 27 -4.81 19.30 -34.11
CA ILE A 27 -3.65 18.69 -33.45
C ILE A 27 -2.39 19.15 -34.20
N HIS A 28 -1.59 20.02 -33.59
CA HIS A 28 -0.25 20.35 -34.06
C HIS A 28 0.71 19.21 -33.70
N ILE A 29 1.05 18.39 -34.71
CA ILE A 29 2.09 17.37 -34.60
C ILE A 29 3.45 18.06 -34.67
N LEU A 30 4.15 18.13 -33.54
CA LEU A 30 5.55 18.57 -33.47
C LEU A 30 6.44 17.39 -33.95
N SER A 31 7.03 17.52 -35.13
CA SER A 31 8.02 16.57 -35.63
C SER A 31 9.39 16.85 -34.99
N ILE A 32 9.93 15.87 -34.27
CA ILE A 32 11.30 15.91 -33.73
C ILE A 32 12.22 15.26 -34.79
N SER A 33 13.01 16.09 -35.46
CA SER A 33 14.08 15.66 -36.35
C SER A 33 15.27 15.15 -35.52
N HIS A 34 15.64 13.89 -35.72
CA HIS A 34 16.87 13.31 -35.17
C HIS A 34 18.04 13.64 -36.09
N SER A 35 19.03 14.38 -35.57
CA SER A 35 20.30 14.69 -36.25
C SER A 35 21.33 13.61 -35.92
N SER A 36 21.68 12.79 -36.90
CA SER A 36 22.72 11.77 -36.79
C SER A 36 24.07 12.37 -37.16
N ASN A 37 24.92 12.64 -36.17
CA ASN A 37 26.31 13.03 -36.42
C ASN A 37 27.17 11.81 -36.76
N MET A 38 27.57 11.73 -38.04
CA MET A 38 28.61 10.87 -38.56
C MET A 38 29.98 11.24 -37.96
N PHE A 39 30.66 10.29 -37.34
CA PHE A 39 32.13 10.30 -37.23
C PHE A 39 32.71 9.20 -38.11
N LYS A 40 33.54 9.60 -39.07
CA LYS A 40 34.37 8.73 -39.92
C LYS A 40 35.84 9.10 -39.72
N ASN A 41 36.69 8.10 -40.01
CA ASN A 41 38.16 8.09 -40.11
C ASN A 41 38.85 7.68 -38.79
N ILE A 42 39.91 6.87 -38.74
CA ILE A 42 41.05 6.73 -39.67
C ILE A 42 41.60 5.28 -39.61
N LEU A 43 42.16 4.83 -40.74
CA LEU A 43 42.91 3.60 -40.98
C LEU A 43 44.41 3.79 -40.67
N SER A 44 45.09 2.86 -40.00
CA SER A 44 46.37 2.24 -40.47
C SER A 44 47.39 1.80 -39.39
N THR A 45 48.03 0.69 -39.75
CA THR A 45 49.38 0.17 -39.43
C THR A 45 49.61 -0.74 -38.22
N ALA A 46 50.27 -1.85 -38.54
CA ALA A 46 50.70 -2.95 -37.69
C ALA A 46 52.10 -2.70 -37.10
N ALA A 47 52.35 -3.23 -35.90
CA ALA A 47 53.69 -3.54 -35.42
C ALA A 47 53.62 -4.76 -34.48
N LEU A 48 54.40 -5.80 -34.81
CA LEU A 48 54.69 -6.94 -33.95
C LEU A 48 55.92 -6.62 -33.10
N LEU A 49 55.81 -6.68 -31.77
CA LEU A 49 56.93 -6.87 -30.86
C LEU A 49 56.48 -7.62 -29.60
N SER A 50 57.20 -8.69 -29.28
CA SER A 50 57.01 -9.55 -28.11
C SER A 50 57.25 -8.81 -26.79
N ALA A 51 56.40 -9.05 -25.80
CA ALA A 51 56.65 -8.71 -24.40
C ALA A 51 56.18 -9.85 -23.49
N ALA A 52 56.97 -10.10 -22.46
CA ALA A 52 56.96 -11.24 -21.56
C ALA A 52 55.62 -11.50 -20.83
N LEU A 53 55.40 -12.77 -20.47
CA LEU A 53 54.36 -13.21 -19.53
C LEU A 53 54.64 -12.61 -18.14
N ALA A 54 54.09 -11.44 -17.86
CA ALA A 54 53.79 -11.02 -16.50
C ALA A 54 52.31 -11.32 -16.26
N ALA A 55 52.02 -12.30 -15.39
CA ALA A 55 50.66 -12.56 -14.95
C ALA A 55 50.09 -11.28 -14.31
N PRO A 56 48.91 -10.79 -14.72
CA PRO A 56 48.26 -9.71 -13.99
C PRO A 56 47.84 -10.25 -12.61
N THR A 57 48.43 -9.70 -11.56
CA THR A 57 47.85 -9.74 -10.23
C THR A 57 46.43 -9.21 -10.31
N SER A 58 45.44 -9.96 -9.80
CA SER A 58 44.06 -9.51 -9.72
C SER A 58 43.97 -8.30 -8.78
N THR A 59 44.13 -7.10 -9.33
CA THR A 59 43.73 -5.86 -8.66
C THR A 59 42.21 -5.82 -8.64
N THR A 60 41.65 -6.03 -7.45
CA THR A 60 40.30 -5.66 -7.05
C THR A 60 39.97 -4.26 -7.56
N GLY A 61 39.11 -4.18 -8.58
CA GLY A 61 38.76 -2.94 -9.25
C GLY A 61 37.53 -3.14 -10.13
N GLY A 62 36.52 -3.83 -9.60
CA GLY A 62 35.21 -3.86 -10.23
C GLY A 62 34.49 -2.56 -9.92
N ASN A 63 34.30 -1.70 -10.93
CA ASN A 63 33.21 -0.72 -10.97
C ASN A 63 31.86 -1.48 -11.09
N HIS A 64 31.57 -2.35 -10.12
CA HIS A 64 30.22 -2.82 -9.90
C HIS A 64 29.51 -1.63 -9.22
N PRO A 65 28.35 -1.15 -9.70
CA PRO A 65 27.51 -0.33 -8.83
C PRO A 65 27.37 -1.11 -7.53
N THR A 66 27.94 -0.57 -6.44
CA THR A 66 27.70 -1.11 -5.11
C THR A 66 26.19 -1.07 -4.96
N ARG A 67 25.56 -2.25 -5.06
CA ARG A 67 24.20 -2.42 -4.57
C ARG A 67 24.30 -1.93 -3.14
N THR A 68 23.67 -0.79 -2.85
CA THR A 68 23.44 -0.38 -1.48
C THR A 68 22.82 -1.60 -0.84
N ASP A 69 23.58 -2.25 0.04
CA ASP A 69 23.07 -3.36 0.81
C ASP A 69 22.03 -2.70 1.70
N THR A 70 20.76 -2.76 1.28
CA THR A 70 19.65 -2.30 2.09
C THR A 70 19.75 -3.15 3.33
N HIS A 71 20.31 -2.58 4.40
CA HIS A 71 20.49 -3.25 5.66
C HIS A 71 19.10 -3.69 6.10
N LEU A 72 18.80 -4.98 5.96
CA LEU A 72 17.57 -5.56 6.46
C LEU A 72 17.66 -5.42 7.97
N THR A 73 16.89 -4.51 8.55
CA THR A 73 17.04 -4.19 9.96
C THR A 73 16.51 -5.33 10.83
N GLY A 74 15.62 -6.15 10.27
CA GLY A 74 14.98 -7.26 10.97
C GLY A 74 14.16 -6.78 12.17
N VAL A 75 13.80 -5.49 12.20
CA VAL A 75 13.04 -4.90 13.29
C VAL A 75 11.60 -5.37 13.21
N THR A 76 11.06 -5.77 14.36
CA THR A 76 9.64 -6.08 14.50
C THR A 76 8.87 -4.83 14.89
N HIS A 77 7.89 -4.47 14.08
CA HIS A 77 6.90 -3.43 14.37
C HIS A 77 5.61 -4.09 14.85
N THR A 78 5.28 -3.90 16.13
CA THR A 78 4.07 -4.47 16.72
C THR A 78 2.86 -3.56 16.48
N VAL A 79 1.77 -4.15 15.99
CA VAL A 79 0.44 -3.57 15.87
C VAL A 79 -0.49 -4.29 16.83
N VAL A 80 -0.93 -3.61 17.87
CA VAL A 80 -1.93 -4.14 18.79
C VAL A 80 -3.32 -4.06 18.13
N VAL A 81 -4.04 -5.16 18.15
CA VAL A 81 -5.33 -5.33 17.49
C VAL A 81 -6.44 -5.40 18.54
N GLY A 82 -7.38 -4.47 18.50
CA GLY A 82 -8.54 -4.48 19.38
C GLY A 82 -8.32 -3.81 20.75
N GLN A 83 -7.28 -2.98 20.91
CA GLN A 83 -7.00 -2.29 22.16
C GLN A 83 -8.09 -1.27 22.50
N GLY A 84 -8.98 -1.66 23.42
CA GLY A 84 -10.06 -0.78 23.89
C GLY A 84 -11.12 -0.48 22.83
N GLY A 85 -11.18 -1.21 21.72
CA GLY A 85 -12.16 -0.96 20.67
C GLY A 85 -11.86 -1.61 19.32
N LEU A 86 -12.38 -1.01 18.25
CA LEU A 86 -12.24 -1.50 16.87
C LEU A 86 -11.07 -0.77 16.17
N ASN A 87 -9.84 -1.10 16.56
CA ASN A 87 -8.64 -0.39 16.13
C ASN A 87 -7.44 -1.31 15.86
N PHE A 88 -6.52 -0.78 15.06
CA PHE A 88 -5.13 -1.19 14.97
C PHE A 88 -4.27 -0.09 15.61
N GLU A 89 -3.31 -0.45 16.45
CA GLU A 89 -2.47 0.52 17.16
C GLU A 89 -0.98 0.12 17.10
N PRO A 90 -0.14 0.87 16.36
CA PRO A 90 -0.50 2.00 15.49
C PRO A 90 -1.28 1.54 14.24
N ALA A 91 -2.13 2.42 13.71
CA ALA A 91 -2.86 2.17 12.47
C ALA A 91 -2.08 2.54 11.19
N ASN A 92 -0.94 3.24 11.33
CA ASN A 92 -0.02 3.56 10.24
C ASN A 92 1.38 3.17 10.71
N VAL A 93 1.97 2.17 10.06
CA VAL A 93 3.32 1.67 10.36
C VAL A 93 4.27 2.11 9.26
N VAL A 94 5.49 2.50 9.62
CA VAL A 94 6.58 2.74 8.67
C VAL A 94 7.66 1.69 8.91
N ALA A 95 7.97 0.91 7.89
CA ALA A 95 8.87 -0.24 7.97
C ALA A 95 9.77 -0.32 6.72
N GLN A 96 10.99 -0.83 6.90
CA GLN A 96 11.93 -1.06 5.81
C GLN A 96 11.80 -2.47 5.25
N VAL A 97 12.33 -2.70 4.05
CA VAL A 97 12.43 -4.06 3.48
C VAL A 97 13.21 -4.96 4.44
N GLY A 98 12.66 -6.14 4.71
CA GLY A 98 13.17 -7.13 5.67
C GLY A 98 12.69 -6.95 7.11
N ASP A 99 11.97 -5.88 7.43
CA ASP A 99 11.31 -5.73 8.72
C ASP A 99 10.11 -6.68 8.84
N ILE A 100 9.65 -6.89 10.06
CA ILE A 100 8.49 -7.73 10.38
C ILE A 100 7.37 -6.85 10.91
N ILE A 101 6.17 -7.00 10.37
CA ILE A 101 4.94 -6.47 10.97
C ILE A 101 4.30 -7.59 11.78
N GLN A 102 4.14 -7.38 13.09
CA GLN A 102 3.50 -8.34 13.99
C GLN A 102 2.16 -7.79 14.49
N TRP A 103 1.09 -8.57 14.35
CA TRP A 103 -0.20 -8.25 14.94
C TRP A 103 -0.41 -9.02 16.25
N ASP A 104 -0.54 -8.28 17.35
CA ASP A 104 -0.84 -8.78 18.69
C ASP A 104 -2.33 -8.61 18.97
N PHE A 105 -3.07 -9.71 19.10
CA PHE A 105 -4.52 -9.66 19.24
C PHE A 105 -4.97 -9.61 20.70
N LEU A 106 -5.80 -8.63 21.03
CA LEU A 106 -6.48 -8.47 22.31
C LEU A 106 -7.91 -9.04 22.27
N PRO A 107 -8.67 -9.02 23.38
CA PRO A 107 -9.96 -9.69 23.48
C PRO A 107 -10.97 -9.31 22.41
N ALA A 108 -11.96 -10.20 22.25
CA ALA A 108 -12.92 -10.25 21.14
C ALA A 108 -12.33 -10.80 19.84
N ASN A 109 -13.19 -10.97 18.84
CA ASN A 109 -12.82 -11.63 17.58
C ASN A 109 -12.39 -10.61 16.53
N HIS A 110 -11.09 -10.35 16.48
CA HIS A 110 -10.44 -9.51 15.47
C HIS A 110 -9.59 -10.35 14.52
N SER A 111 -9.29 -9.77 13.36
CA SER A 111 -8.35 -10.33 12.39
C SER A 111 -7.79 -9.20 11.53
N VAL A 112 -6.93 -9.53 10.58
CA VAL A 112 -6.34 -8.61 9.62
C VAL A 112 -6.36 -9.23 8.23
N ALA A 113 -6.76 -8.47 7.21
CA ALA A 113 -6.72 -8.89 5.82
C ALA A 113 -6.23 -7.75 4.95
N GLN A 114 -5.46 -8.06 3.91
CA GLN A 114 -4.98 -7.07 2.96
C GLN A 114 -6.09 -6.63 2.00
N SER A 115 -6.14 -5.32 1.75
CA SER A 115 -6.98 -4.69 0.72
C SER A 115 -6.12 -3.76 -0.15
N ASN A 116 -6.78 -3.02 -1.03
CA ASN A 116 -6.16 -1.88 -1.70
C ASN A 116 -6.76 -0.57 -1.17
N PHE A 117 -6.23 0.58 -1.59
CA PHE A 117 -6.71 1.88 -1.13
C PHE A 117 -8.16 2.18 -1.54
N ALA A 118 -8.51 1.87 -2.78
CA ALA A 118 -9.78 2.22 -3.41
C ALA A 118 -10.93 1.32 -2.94
N ASP A 119 -10.63 0.06 -2.65
CA ASP A 119 -11.58 -0.95 -2.17
C ASP A 119 -11.24 -1.38 -0.73
N PRO A 120 -11.44 -0.52 0.28
CA PRO A 120 -11.35 -0.96 1.67
C PRO A 120 -12.36 -2.08 1.95
N CYS A 121 -12.10 -2.86 3.00
CA CYS A 121 -12.99 -3.95 3.43
C CYS A 121 -13.19 -5.08 2.41
N GLN A 122 -12.40 -5.09 1.34
CA GLN A 122 -12.40 -6.09 0.28
C GLN A 122 -11.01 -6.71 0.17
N PRO A 123 -10.88 -8.05 0.04
CA PRO A 123 -9.59 -8.65 -0.24
C PRO A 123 -9.04 -8.17 -1.59
N LEU A 124 -7.73 -8.27 -1.78
CA LEU A 124 -7.15 -8.10 -3.11
C LEU A 124 -7.80 -9.06 -4.11
N ALA A 125 -8.27 -8.51 -5.23
CA ALA A 125 -9.08 -9.23 -6.22
C ALA A 125 -8.33 -10.37 -6.92
N ASP A 126 -7.00 -10.28 -7.00
CA ASP A 126 -6.12 -11.33 -7.53
C ASP A 126 -5.88 -12.47 -6.53
N GLY A 127 -6.32 -12.33 -5.29
CA GLY A 127 -6.12 -13.30 -4.22
C GLY A 127 -4.68 -13.41 -3.74
N SER A 128 -3.83 -12.39 -3.95
CA SER A 128 -2.44 -12.39 -3.49
C SER A 128 -2.26 -11.90 -2.04
N GLY A 129 -3.27 -11.24 -1.47
CA GLY A 129 -3.16 -10.59 -0.17
C GLY A 129 -3.04 -11.55 1.02
N PHE A 130 -2.73 -11.03 2.21
CA PHE A 130 -2.66 -11.84 3.43
C PHE A 130 -3.99 -11.89 4.20
N PHE A 131 -4.19 -12.98 4.95
CA PHE A 131 -5.27 -13.17 5.92
C PHE A 131 -4.95 -14.39 6.81
N PRO A 132 -4.84 -14.25 8.14
CA PRO A 132 -4.53 -15.37 9.01
C PRO A 132 -5.75 -16.15 9.51
N GLY A 133 -6.97 -15.75 9.11
CA GLY A 133 -8.20 -16.31 9.68
C GLY A 133 -8.58 -15.64 11.00
N PHE A 134 -9.49 -16.27 11.75
CA PHE A 134 -10.04 -15.75 13.02
C PHE A 134 -9.57 -16.56 14.24
N ALA A 135 -8.34 -17.08 14.20
CA ALA A 135 -7.78 -17.94 15.26
C ALA A 135 -7.36 -17.17 16.54
N PHE A 136 -7.66 -15.87 16.64
CA PHE A 136 -7.06 -14.97 17.63
C PHE A 136 -8.01 -14.48 18.72
N ALA A 137 -9.25 -14.97 18.75
CA ALA A 137 -10.25 -14.49 19.70
C ALA A 137 -9.93 -14.92 21.15
N THR A 138 -9.81 -13.96 22.07
CA THR A 138 -9.68 -14.21 23.51
C THR A 138 -10.82 -13.53 24.29
N GLN A 139 -11.06 -13.99 25.52
CA GLN A 139 -12.02 -13.36 26.43
C GLN A 139 -11.37 -12.22 27.23
N GLU A 140 -10.11 -12.40 27.62
CA GLU A 140 -9.25 -11.49 28.37
C GLU A 140 -7.79 -11.73 27.94
N GLY A 141 -6.90 -10.75 28.16
CA GLY A 141 -5.48 -10.86 27.82
C GLY A 141 -5.19 -10.89 26.31
N LYS A 142 -3.91 -11.04 25.94
CA LYS A 142 -3.52 -11.22 24.54
C LYS A 142 -3.75 -12.67 24.13
N ASN A 143 -3.87 -12.89 22.83
CA ASN A 143 -3.86 -14.23 22.26
C ASN A 143 -2.47 -14.88 22.42
N ASP A 144 -2.45 -16.22 22.55
CA ASP A 144 -1.21 -17.00 22.63
C ASP A 144 -0.51 -17.16 21.28
N HIS A 145 -1.10 -16.62 20.21
CA HIS A 145 -0.51 -16.52 18.89
C HIS A 145 -0.53 -15.08 18.36
N VAL A 146 0.46 -14.78 17.51
CA VAL A 146 0.58 -13.56 16.73
C VAL A 146 0.56 -13.91 15.25
N PHE A 147 0.22 -12.93 14.41
CA PHE A 147 0.42 -13.02 12.97
C PHE A 147 1.59 -12.13 12.56
N GLN A 148 2.50 -12.65 11.72
CA GLN A 148 3.64 -11.91 11.21
C GLN A 148 3.66 -11.86 9.68
N LEU A 149 4.02 -10.69 9.16
CA LEU A 149 4.28 -10.44 7.74
C LEU A 149 5.69 -9.87 7.59
N VAL A 150 6.48 -10.44 6.69
CA VAL A 150 7.77 -9.86 6.29
C VAL A 150 7.53 -8.79 5.24
N VAL A 151 8.15 -7.62 5.40
CA VAL A 151 8.10 -6.54 4.41
C VAL A 151 9.04 -6.87 3.26
N GLU A 152 8.51 -7.29 2.11
CA GLU A 152 9.31 -7.74 0.97
C GLU A 152 9.76 -6.59 0.06
N ASP A 153 9.01 -5.48 0.03
CA ASP A 153 9.31 -4.27 -0.73
C ASP A 153 8.79 -3.01 0.01
N ASP A 154 9.07 -1.83 -0.54
CA ASP A 154 8.70 -0.53 0.04
C ASP A 154 7.29 -0.05 -0.36
N SER A 155 6.48 -0.91 -0.98
CA SER A 155 5.12 -0.56 -1.41
C SER A 155 4.20 -0.28 -0.23
N THR A 156 3.27 0.66 -0.43
CA THR A 156 2.19 0.90 0.54
C THR A 156 1.22 -0.29 0.58
N ILE A 157 0.97 -0.82 1.77
CA ILE A 157 0.04 -1.93 2.00
C ILE A 157 -1.15 -1.42 2.81
N TRP A 158 -2.36 -1.60 2.28
CA TRP A 158 -3.62 -1.28 2.98
C TRP A 158 -4.23 -2.55 3.56
N TYR A 159 -4.80 -2.46 4.76
CA TYR A 159 -5.40 -3.62 5.42
C TYR A 159 -6.58 -3.25 6.30
N TYR A 160 -7.41 -4.23 6.61
CA TYR A 160 -8.65 -4.08 7.37
C TYR A 160 -8.91 -5.27 8.29
N CYS A 161 -9.80 -5.10 9.25
CA CYS A 161 -10.36 -6.22 10.00
C CYS A 161 -11.61 -6.76 9.29
N PRO A 162 -11.59 -8.01 8.77
CA PRO A 162 -12.70 -8.59 8.01
C PRO A 162 -13.90 -9.05 8.87
N GLN A 163 -13.89 -8.79 10.18
CA GLN A 163 -14.97 -9.18 11.08
C GLN A 163 -16.30 -8.53 10.69
N LEU A 164 -17.27 -9.37 10.32
CA LEU A 164 -18.62 -8.96 9.91
C LEU A 164 -19.46 -8.53 11.11
N LYS A 165 -19.36 -9.24 12.23
CA LYS A 165 -20.13 -8.91 13.44
C LYS A 165 -19.65 -7.58 13.99
N GLY A 166 -20.56 -6.61 14.07
CA GLY A 166 -20.21 -5.26 14.52
C GLY A 166 -19.54 -4.39 13.45
N GLU A 167 -19.39 -4.91 12.22
CA GLU A 167 -18.92 -4.19 11.03
C GLU A 167 -17.56 -3.49 11.24
N HIS A 168 -16.55 -4.24 11.67
CA HIS A 168 -15.29 -3.66 12.18
C HIS A 168 -14.63 -2.73 11.17
N CYS A 169 -14.46 -3.16 9.93
CA CYS A 169 -13.85 -2.34 8.88
C CYS A 169 -14.64 -1.05 8.61
N LYS A 170 -15.97 -1.14 8.44
CA LYS A 170 -16.84 0.02 8.22
C LYS A 170 -16.84 1.01 9.39
N LYS A 171 -16.52 0.53 10.59
CA LYS A 171 -16.33 1.38 11.79
C LYS A 171 -14.92 1.94 11.94
N GLY A 172 -14.09 1.83 10.90
CA GLY A 172 -12.77 2.46 10.84
C GLY A 172 -11.62 1.56 11.29
N MET A 173 -11.85 0.26 11.47
CA MET A 173 -10.79 -0.71 11.77
C MET A 173 -10.03 -1.09 10.49
N VAL A 174 -9.28 -0.11 10.00
CA VAL A 174 -8.37 -0.19 8.86
C VAL A 174 -7.01 0.40 9.23
N GLY A 175 -5.97 -0.05 8.54
CA GLY A 175 -4.62 0.43 8.74
C GLY A 175 -3.82 0.43 7.44
N VAL A 176 -2.59 0.91 7.54
CA VAL A 176 -1.66 1.04 6.42
C VAL A 176 -0.22 0.78 6.89
N ILE A 177 0.57 0.11 6.06
CA ILE A 177 2.03 0.07 6.17
C ILE A 177 2.60 0.92 5.04
N ASN A 178 3.62 1.72 5.35
CA ASN A 178 4.35 2.57 4.41
C ASN A 178 3.43 3.49 3.61
N GLN A 179 2.55 4.21 4.30
CA GLN A 179 1.77 5.27 3.67
C GLN A 179 2.72 6.29 3.02
N ASP A 180 2.40 6.73 1.81
CA ASP A 180 3.03 7.91 1.22
C ASP A 180 2.64 9.16 2.03
N PHE A 181 3.65 9.88 2.54
CA PHE A 181 3.47 11.13 3.28
C PHE A 181 3.75 12.38 2.45
N ASP A 182 4.29 12.23 1.24
CA ASP A 182 4.51 13.33 0.30
C ASP A 182 3.23 13.67 -0.49
N SER A 183 2.25 12.78 -0.44
CA SER A 183 0.93 12.95 -1.05
C SER A 183 -0.19 12.99 -0.01
N ASN A 184 -1.17 13.87 -0.24
CA ASN A 184 -2.42 13.86 0.51
C ASN A 184 -3.53 13.04 -0.18
N GLU A 185 -3.24 12.34 -1.29
CA GLU A 185 -4.24 11.63 -2.07
C GLU A 185 -4.63 10.28 -1.47
N ARG A 186 -3.67 9.54 -0.94
CA ARG A 186 -3.87 8.20 -0.38
C ARG A 186 -3.46 8.14 1.09
N THR A 187 -4.28 8.75 1.94
CA THR A 187 -4.03 8.82 3.39
C THR A 187 -4.93 7.85 4.16
N LEU A 188 -4.48 7.41 5.32
CA LEU A 188 -5.27 6.59 6.25
C LEU A 188 -6.61 7.26 6.61
N ALA A 189 -6.63 8.58 6.74
CA ALA A 189 -7.86 9.32 6.97
C ALA A 189 -8.86 9.15 5.82
N LYS A 190 -8.41 9.31 4.57
CA LYS A 190 -9.25 9.07 3.38
C LYS A 190 -9.68 7.61 3.28
N HIS A 191 -8.79 6.66 3.59
CA HIS A 191 -9.11 5.23 3.57
C HIS A 191 -10.18 4.86 4.60
N LYS A 192 -10.13 5.44 5.81
CA LYS A 192 -11.20 5.30 6.83
C LYS A 192 -12.55 5.83 6.35
N VAL A 193 -12.56 6.95 5.62
CA VAL A 193 -13.80 7.52 5.03
C VAL A 193 -14.36 6.58 3.97
N LEU A 194 -13.52 6.06 3.07
CA LEU A 194 -13.93 5.07 2.07
C LEU A 194 -14.49 3.80 2.73
N ALA A 195 -13.82 3.30 3.78
CA ALA A 195 -14.24 2.11 4.53
C ALA A 195 -15.64 2.28 5.15
N ALA A 196 -15.96 3.46 5.69
CA ALA A 196 -17.29 3.72 6.23
C ALA A 196 -18.41 3.70 5.16
N GLY A 197 -18.05 3.92 3.89
CA GLY A 197 -18.98 3.99 2.77
C GLY A 197 -19.16 2.69 1.99
N VAL A 198 -18.46 1.60 2.33
CA VAL A 198 -18.59 0.34 1.58
C VAL A 198 -19.95 -0.33 1.83
N GLU A 199 -20.49 -0.98 0.81
CA GLU A 199 -21.74 -1.72 0.92
C GLU A 199 -21.56 -2.96 1.81
N GLU A 200 -20.51 -3.73 1.54
CA GLU A 200 -20.22 -4.99 2.21
C GLU A 200 -18.76 -5.09 2.69
N ILE A 201 -18.56 -5.87 3.74
CA ILE A 201 -17.25 -6.32 4.21
C ILE A 201 -17.10 -7.76 3.72
N VAL A 202 -15.98 -8.08 3.09
CA VAL A 202 -15.72 -9.43 2.59
C VAL A 202 -14.66 -10.11 3.45
N VAL A 203 -14.92 -11.36 3.84
CA VAL A 203 -13.92 -12.21 4.49
C VAL A 203 -13.14 -12.95 3.39
N PRO A 204 -11.80 -12.87 3.35
CA PRO A 204 -11.02 -13.64 2.38
C PRO A 204 -11.28 -15.15 2.53
N PRO A 205 -11.39 -15.91 1.43
CA PRO A 205 -11.87 -17.30 1.46
C PRO A 205 -10.83 -18.30 2.00
N ARG A 206 -9.57 -17.90 2.14
CA ARG A 206 -8.46 -18.77 2.56
C ARG A 206 -7.46 -18.01 3.43
N THR A 207 -6.87 -18.72 4.37
CA THR A 207 -5.77 -18.21 5.19
C THR A 207 -4.45 -18.27 4.40
N GLN A 208 -3.68 -17.17 4.35
CA GLN A 208 -2.48 -17.04 3.51
C GLN A 208 -1.64 -15.79 3.84
N GLY A 209 -0.45 -15.68 3.22
CA GLY A 209 0.32 -14.44 3.08
C GLY A 209 1.18 -14.03 4.28
N GLY A 210 1.41 -14.91 5.25
CA GLY A 210 2.29 -14.67 6.38
C GLY A 210 2.33 -15.88 7.31
N GLU A 211 2.84 -15.70 8.53
CA GLU A 211 3.03 -16.78 9.50
C GLU A 211 2.25 -16.53 10.79
N VAL A 212 1.62 -17.59 11.32
CA VAL A 212 1.04 -17.59 12.66
C VAL A 212 2.04 -18.24 13.60
N LEU A 213 2.52 -17.48 14.59
CA LEU A 213 3.55 -17.91 15.53
C LEU A 213 3.03 -17.82 16.96
N VAL A 214 3.67 -18.53 17.88
CA VAL A 214 3.39 -18.40 19.32
C VAL A 214 3.76 -16.98 19.77
N ASN A 215 2.87 -16.34 20.52
CA ASN A 215 3.10 -15.04 21.12
C ASN A 215 4.17 -15.16 22.22
N PRO A 216 5.31 -14.44 22.12
CA PRO A 216 6.32 -14.46 23.17
C PRO A 216 5.85 -13.79 24.48
N ASP A 217 4.85 -12.91 24.40
CA ASP A 217 4.30 -12.13 25.52
C ASP A 217 2.75 -12.22 25.56
N PRO A 218 2.16 -13.36 25.95
CA PRO A 218 0.71 -13.58 26.01
C PRO A 218 0.01 -12.93 27.21
#